data_AF-A0A351KR34-F1
#
_entry.id   AF-A0A351KR34-F1
#
_cell.length_a   1.000
_cell.length_b   1.000
_cell.length_c   1.000
_cell.angle_alpha   90.00
_cell.angle_beta   90.00
_cell.angle_gamma   90.00
#
_symmetry.space_group_name_H-M   'P 1'
#
loop_
_entity.id
_entity.type
_entity.pdbx_description
1 polymer ?
#
loop_
_entity_poly.entity_id
_entity_poly.type
_entity_poly.pdbx_seq_one_letter_code
_entity_poly.pdbx_strand_id
1 'polypeptide(L)'
;QFIAVGTPPDEDGSADLQYVTAVARSIGERMTDYRIVVNKSTVPVGTADLVRETILAALEKRQATLEFDVVSNPEFLKEGAAIEDFMKPDRIVVGTDNPRTTELLRALYSPFNRNHDRMVCMDIRSAELTKYAANA
;
A
#
# COMPACT_ATOMS: atom_id res chain seq x y z
N GLN A 1 -7.35 2.86 4.21
CA GLN A 1 -7.49 3.75 3.04
C GLN A 1 -6.45 3.33 2.02
N PHE A 2 -6.84 3.12 0.77
CA PHE A 2 -5.93 2.67 -0.28
C PHE A 2 -5.39 3.86 -1.08
N ILE A 3 -4.08 3.89 -1.32
CA ILE A 3 -3.41 4.79 -2.26
C ILE A 3 -3.16 3.99 -3.54
N ALA A 4 -3.99 4.23 -4.55
CA ALA A 4 -3.99 3.52 -5.84
C ALA A 4 -3.95 4.51 -7.02
N VAL A 5 -3.07 5.52 -6.90
CA VAL A 5 -2.85 6.53 -7.94
C VAL A 5 -1.74 6.07 -8.89
N GLY A 6 -1.69 6.66 -10.08
CA GLY A 6 -0.62 6.38 -11.03
C GLY A 6 0.74 6.88 -10.54
N THR A 7 1.79 6.18 -10.94
CA THR A 7 3.21 6.48 -10.69
C THR A 7 3.96 6.43 -12.02
N PRO A 8 3.67 7.39 -12.94
CA PRO A 8 4.33 7.41 -14.24
C PRO A 8 5.85 7.56 -14.07
N PRO A 9 6.66 7.14 -15.06
CA PRO A 9 8.09 7.38 -15.01
C PRO A 9 8.41 8.89 -15.18
N ASP A 10 9.40 9.38 -14.44
CA ASP A 10 10.05 10.68 -14.60
C ASP A 10 11.01 10.67 -15.82
N GLU A 11 11.59 11.84 -16.14
CA GLU A 11 12.52 12.02 -17.26
C GLU A 11 13.75 11.09 -17.20
N ASP A 12 14.17 10.71 -15.99
CA ASP A 12 15.29 9.80 -15.73
C ASP A 12 14.87 8.32 -15.63
N GLY A 13 13.57 8.03 -15.81
CA GLY A 13 12.98 6.69 -15.72
C GLY A 13 12.65 6.22 -14.30
N SER A 14 12.91 7.04 -13.27
CA SER A 14 12.46 6.76 -11.91
C SER A 14 10.93 6.92 -11.79
N ALA A 15 10.30 6.37 -10.74
CA ALA A 15 8.86 6.49 -10.57
C ALA A 15 8.49 7.85 -9.94
N ASP A 16 7.57 8.60 -10.56
CA ASP A 16 7.04 9.84 -10.02
C ASP A 16 6.10 9.56 -8.83
N LEU A 17 6.50 10.03 -7.64
CA LEU A 17 5.77 9.83 -6.38
C LEU A 17 4.95 11.05 -5.94
N GLN A 18 4.84 12.09 -6.78
CA GLN A 18 4.12 13.31 -6.40
C GLN A 18 2.65 13.04 -6.05
N TYR A 19 1.99 12.14 -6.79
CA TYR A 19 0.59 11.79 -6.54
C TYR A 19 0.42 10.98 -5.25
N VAL A 20 1.35 10.05 -5.00
CA VAL A 20 1.35 9.23 -3.78
C VAL A 20 1.52 10.12 -2.55
N THR A 21 2.50 11.03 -2.59
CA THR A 21 2.77 11.97 -1.48
C THR A 21 1.67 13.01 -1.31
N ALA A 22 1.03 13.47 -2.38
CA ALA A 22 -0.13 14.36 -2.30
C ALA A 22 -1.32 13.69 -1.59
N VAL A 23 -1.61 12.42 -1.91
CA VAL A 23 -2.65 11.65 -1.21
C VAL A 23 -2.26 11.41 0.24
N ALA A 24 -1.02 11.00 0.53
CA ALA A 24 -0.52 10.78 1.89
C ALA A 24 -0.66 12.05 2.76
N ARG A 25 -0.28 13.22 2.21
CA ARG A 25 -0.44 14.50 2.88
C ARG A 25 -1.90 14.81 3.19
N SER A 26 -2.77 14.64 2.19
CA SER A 26 -4.22 14.83 2.33
C SER A 26 -4.82 13.93 3.42
N ILE A 27 -4.31 12.70 3.59
CA ILE A 27 -4.70 11.80 4.67
C ILE A 27 -4.31 12.39 6.02
N GLY A 28 -3.03 12.77 6.22
CA GLY A 28 -2.57 13.35 7.49
C GLY A 28 -3.26 14.67 7.84
N GLU A 29 -3.59 15.49 6.84
CA GLU A 29 -4.33 16.75 7.01
C GLU A 29 -5.79 16.57 7.45
N ARG A 30 -6.38 15.39 7.23
CA ARG A 30 -7.83 15.17 7.44
C ARG A 30 -8.16 14.05 8.42
N MET A 31 -7.25 13.12 8.69
CA MET A 31 -7.53 12.04 9.63
C MET A 31 -7.78 12.57 11.04
N THR A 32 -8.67 11.87 11.76
CA THR A 32 -9.14 12.21 13.12
C THR A 32 -9.11 11.01 14.08
N ASP A 33 -8.76 9.84 13.57
CA ASP A 33 -8.80 8.54 14.23
C ASP A 33 -7.71 7.64 13.63
N TYR A 34 -7.49 6.48 14.25
CA TYR A 34 -6.52 5.50 13.76
C TYR A 34 -6.84 5.05 12.33
N ARG A 35 -5.80 4.94 11.49
CA ARG A 35 -5.92 4.53 10.09
C ARG A 35 -4.87 3.50 9.70
N ILE A 36 -5.26 2.60 8.80
CA ILE A 36 -4.33 1.79 8.02
C ILE A 36 -4.27 2.40 6.62
N VAL A 37 -3.10 2.88 6.21
CA VAL A 37 -2.83 3.45 4.88
C VAL A 37 -2.14 2.40 4.04
N VAL A 38 -2.78 1.98 2.95
CA VAL A 38 -2.35 0.85 2.12
C VAL A 38 -1.84 1.37 0.78
N ASN A 39 -0.55 1.25 0.54
CA ASN A 39 0.09 1.55 -0.74
C ASN A 39 -0.19 0.41 -1.72
N LYS A 40 -1.04 0.67 -2.70
CA LYS A 40 -1.38 -0.26 -3.78
C LYS A 40 -0.75 0.12 -5.12
N SER A 41 -0.41 1.38 -5.27
CA SER A 41 0.33 1.94 -6.41
C SER A 41 1.67 1.20 -6.59
N THR A 42 2.15 1.04 -7.83
CA THR A 42 3.46 0.42 -8.08
C THR A 42 4.56 1.42 -7.75
N VAL A 43 5.28 1.19 -6.66
CA VAL A 43 6.21 2.17 -6.06
C VAL A 43 7.55 1.53 -5.67
N PRO A 44 8.68 2.23 -5.82
CA PRO A 44 9.99 1.71 -5.48
C PRO A 44 10.11 1.42 -4.00
N VAL A 45 11.08 0.56 -3.64
CA VAL A 45 11.37 0.20 -2.26
C VAL A 45 11.70 1.46 -1.43
N GLY A 46 11.08 1.58 -0.26
CA GLY A 46 11.21 2.74 0.64
C GLY A 46 10.07 3.76 0.51
N THR A 47 9.12 3.57 -0.41
CA THR A 47 8.01 4.52 -0.59
C THR A 47 7.05 4.52 0.59
N ALA A 48 6.86 3.39 1.26
CA ALA A 48 6.10 3.34 2.50
C ALA A 48 6.69 4.22 3.61
N ASP A 49 8.02 4.33 3.70
CA ASP A 49 8.69 5.21 4.67
C ASP A 49 8.40 6.68 4.32
N LEU A 50 8.51 7.06 3.04
CA LEU A 50 8.15 8.39 2.54
C LEU A 50 6.69 8.75 2.81
N VAL A 51 5.76 7.80 2.63
CA VAL A 51 4.33 7.98 2.95
C VAL A 51 4.15 8.22 4.45
N ARG A 52 4.83 7.43 5.29
CA ARG A 52 4.78 7.59 6.74
C ARG A 52 5.28 8.96 7.18
N GLU A 53 6.44 9.38 6.69
CA GLU A 53 7.02 10.70 6.96
C GLU A 53 6.09 11.84 6.50
N THR A 54 5.47 11.70 5.32
CA THR A 54 4.54 12.70 4.79
C THR A 54 3.29 12.86 5.67
N ILE A 55 2.74 11.75 6.17
CA ILE A 55 1.58 11.77 7.08
C ILE A 55 1.99 12.38 8.43
N LEU A 56 3.14 11.98 9.00
CA LEU A 56 3.65 12.52 10.26
C LEU A 56 3.85 14.04 10.19
N ALA A 57 4.45 14.55 9.12
CA ALA A 57 4.65 15.98 8.92
C ALA A 57 3.32 16.76 8.84
N ALA A 58 2.27 16.16 8.26
CA ALA A 58 0.95 16.77 8.22
C ALA A 58 0.24 16.75 9.59
N LEU A 59 0.42 15.69 10.38
CA LEU A 59 -0.08 15.58 11.75
C LEU A 59 0.62 16.59 12.68
N GLU A 60 1.94 16.73 12.56
CA GLU A 60 2.75 17.68 13.33
C GLU A 60 2.29 19.13 13.08
N LYS A 61 2.05 19.50 11.82
CA LYS A 61 1.52 20.83 11.46
C LYS A 61 0.18 21.15 12.09
N ARG A 62 -0.63 20.12 12.36
CA ARG A 62 -1.94 20.23 13.01
C ARG A 62 -1.87 20.05 14.53
N GLN A 63 -0.67 19.85 15.09
CA GLN A 63 -0.44 19.54 16.51
C GLN A 63 -1.27 18.33 16.98
N ALA A 64 -1.44 17.34 16.12
CA ALA A 64 -2.20 16.13 16.39
C ALA A 64 -1.27 14.93 16.58
N THR A 65 -1.57 14.09 17.57
CA THR A 65 -0.90 12.81 17.78
C THR A 65 -1.92 11.70 17.54
N LEU A 66 -1.81 11.06 16.37
CA LEU A 66 -2.68 9.96 15.96
C LEU A 66 -1.83 8.79 15.49
N GLU A 67 -2.18 7.58 15.92
CA GLU A 67 -1.52 6.36 15.46
C GLU A 67 -2.03 5.95 14.07
N PHE A 68 -1.14 5.39 13.26
CA PHE A 68 -1.48 4.81 11.97
C PHE A 68 -0.42 3.81 11.51
N ASP A 69 -0.83 2.88 10.65
CA ASP A 69 0.06 1.94 9.98
C ASP A 69 0.15 2.25 8.49
N VAL A 70 1.34 2.05 7.92
CA VAL A 70 1.56 2.08 6.47
C VAL A 70 1.87 0.68 6.00
N VAL A 71 1.17 0.23 4.95
CA VAL A 71 1.21 -1.14 4.44
C VAL A 71 1.55 -1.10 2.96
N SER A 72 2.39 -2.01 2.50
CA SER A 72 2.56 -2.29 1.07
C SER A 72 1.64 -3.44 0.65
N ASN A 73 0.76 -3.22 -0.31
CA ASN A 73 -0.11 -4.24 -0.88
C ASN A 73 -0.19 -4.07 -2.41
N PRO A 74 0.87 -4.48 -3.12
CA PRO A 74 0.95 -4.30 -4.56
C PRO A 74 -0.20 -5.03 -5.28
N GLU A 75 -0.57 -4.54 -6.45
CA GLU A 75 -1.51 -5.20 -7.35
C GLU A 75 -0.78 -6.07 -8.38
N PHE A 76 -1.44 -7.10 -8.91
CA PHE A 76 -0.89 -7.98 -9.97
C PHE A 76 -1.94 -8.21 -11.06
N LEU A 77 -2.72 -7.17 -11.36
CA LEU A 77 -3.85 -7.22 -12.29
C LEU A 77 -3.35 -7.04 -13.72
N LYS A 78 -3.91 -7.81 -14.66
CA LYS A 78 -3.68 -7.59 -16.10
C LYS A 78 -4.75 -6.68 -16.68
N GLU A 79 -4.33 -5.76 -17.55
CA GLU A 79 -5.25 -4.93 -18.32
C GLU A 79 -6.18 -5.83 -19.17
N GLY A 80 -7.48 -5.54 -19.15
CA GLY A 80 -8.50 -6.37 -19.82
C GLY A 80 -9.01 -7.58 -19.01
N ALA A 81 -8.35 -7.97 -17.91
CA ALA A 81 -8.77 -9.07 -17.03
C ALA A 81 -8.86 -8.66 -15.54
N ALA A 82 -8.74 -7.37 -15.23
CA ALA A 82 -8.56 -6.84 -13.87
C ALA A 82 -9.64 -7.28 -12.86
N ILE A 83 -10.90 -7.40 -13.28
CA ILE A 83 -11.97 -7.86 -12.37
C ILE A 83 -11.76 -9.32 -11.99
N GLU A 84 -11.48 -10.20 -12.97
CA GLU A 84 -11.27 -11.62 -12.69
C GLU A 84 -10.00 -11.83 -11.86
N ASP A 85 -8.90 -11.16 -12.20
CA ASP A 85 -7.64 -11.22 -11.45
C ASP A 85 -7.81 -10.72 -10.01
N PHE A 86 -8.64 -9.69 -9.78
CA PHE A 86 -8.92 -9.19 -8.43
C PHE A 86 -9.80 -10.15 -7.63
N MET A 87 -10.80 -10.77 -8.27
CA MET A 87 -11.74 -11.70 -7.61
C MET A 87 -11.13 -13.09 -7.35
N LYS A 88 -10.13 -13.49 -8.14
CA LYS A 88 -9.45 -14.80 -8.05
C LYS A 88 -7.93 -14.64 -8.17
N PRO A 89 -7.27 -13.89 -7.27
CA PRO A 89 -5.85 -13.61 -7.39
C PRO A 89 -5.03 -14.89 -7.17
N ASP A 90 -3.92 -15.07 -7.89
CA ASP A 90 -2.99 -16.19 -7.61
C ASP A 90 -2.40 -16.09 -6.19
N ARG A 91 -2.09 -14.87 -5.77
CA ARG A 91 -1.57 -14.52 -4.44
C ARG A 91 -1.94 -13.08 -4.08
N ILE A 92 -2.03 -12.79 -2.79
CA ILE A 92 -2.24 -11.46 -2.23
C ILE A 92 -1.02 -11.14 -1.36
N VAL A 93 -0.15 -10.26 -1.85
CA VAL A 93 1.07 -9.86 -1.12
C VAL A 93 0.74 -8.73 -0.16
N VAL A 94 1.12 -8.87 1.11
CA VAL A 94 0.96 -7.82 2.13
C VAL A 94 2.27 -7.65 2.91
N GLY A 95 2.81 -6.44 2.85
CA GLY A 95 3.96 -5.99 3.62
C GLY A 95 3.53 -5.13 4.79
N THR A 96 3.76 -5.58 6.02
CA THR A 96 3.49 -4.81 7.24
C THR A 96 4.37 -5.29 8.40
N ASP A 97 4.74 -4.39 9.30
CA ASP A 97 5.48 -4.62 10.53
C ASP A 97 4.58 -4.84 11.76
N ASN A 98 3.28 -4.63 11.62
CA ASN A 98 2.31 -4.68 12.71
C ASN A 98 1.42 -5.94 12.62
N PRO A 99 1.55 -6.91 13.55
CA PRO A 99 0.74 -8.12 13.56
C PRO A 99 -0.78 -7.86 13.62
N ARG A 100 -1.22 -6.80 14.32
CA ARG A 100 -2.64 -6.43 14.37
C ARG A 100 -3.15 -6.03 12.99
N THR A 101 -2.34 -5.30 12.23
CA THR A 101 -2.67 -4.87 10.88
C THR A 101 -2.68 -6.04 9.90
N THR A 102 -1.79 -7.01 10.08
CA THR A 102 -1.86 -8.30 9.36
C THR A 102 -3.21 -8.99 9.56
N GLU A 103 -3.68 -9.13 10.80
CA GLU A 103 -4.96 -9.80 11.07
C GLU A 103 -6.16 -9.05 10.51
N LEU A 104 -6.15 -7.71 10.58
CA LEU A 104 -7.20 -6.87 9.98
C LEU A 104 -7.24 -7.03 8.45
N LEU A 105 -6.08 -7.13 7.80
CA LEU A 105 -6.01 -7.36 6.35
C LEU A 105 -6.37 -8.79 5.97
N ARG A 106 -6.03 -9.79 6.80
CA ARG A 106 -6.51 -11.18 6.62
C ARG A 106 -8.03 -11.24 6.66
N ALA A 107 -8.66 -10.55 7.62
CA ALA A 107 -10.11 -10.46 7.69
C ALA A 107 -10.71 -9.76 6.45
N LEU A 108 -10.10 -8.65 6.02
CA LEU A 108 -10.50 -7.91 4.81
C LEU A 108 -10.46 -8.80 3.55
N TYR A 109 -9.40 -9.59 3.38
CA TYR A 109 -9.20 -10.45 2.21
C TYR A 109 -9.85 -11.84 2.32
N SER A 110 -10.40 -12.19 3.49
CA SER A 110 -11.02 -13.50 3.73
C SER A 110 -12.06 -13.95 2.69
N PRO A 111 -12.90 -13.07 2.09
CA PRO A 111 -13.86 -13.50 1.07
C PRO A 111 -13.19 -14.05 -0.20
N PHE A 112 -11.96 -13.63 -0.49
CA PHE A 112 -11.17 -14.03 -1.68
C PHE A 112 -10.26 -15.24 -1.41
N ASN A 113 -10.12 -15.64 -0.14
CA ASN A 113 -9.23 -16.73 0.31
C ASN A 113 -9.99 -17.97 0.84
N ARG A 114 -11.29 -18.11 0.56
CA ARG A 114 -12.14 -19.17 1.16
C ARG A 114 -11.69 -20.61 0.90
N ASN A 115 -11.06 -20.85 -0.25
CA ASN A 115 -10.68 -22.21 -0.67
C ASN A 115 -9.21 -22.52 -0.39
N HIS A 116 -8.33 -21.51 -0.40
CA HIS A 116 -6.88 -21.63 -0.20
C HIS A 116 -6.38 -20.31 0.41
N ASP A 117 -5.49 -20.38 1.41
CA ASP A 117 -4.82 -19.16 1.89
C ASP A 117 -3.85 -18.67 0.81
N ARG A 118 -4.23 -17.60 0.11
CA ARG A 118 -3.42 -16.98 -0.94
C ARG A 118 -2.61 -15.79 -0.42
N MET A 119 -2.69 -15.50 0.87
CA MET A 119 -2.07 -14.32 1.45
C MET A 119 -0.61 -14.60 1.81
N VAL A 120 0.30 -13.80 1.24
CA VAL A 120 1.72 -13.85 1.52
C VAL A 120 2.09 -12.61 2.32
N CYS A 121 2.28 -12.79 3.63
CA CYS A 121 2.69 -11.72 4.54
C CYS A 121 4.21 -11.66 4.64
N MET A 122 4.78 -10.45 4.57
CA MET A 122 6.21 -10.20 4.64
C MET A 122 6.48 -8.80 5.21
N ASP A 123 7.75 -8.39 5.30
CA ASP A 123 8.07 -6.99 5.63
C ASP A 123 7.71 -6.05 4.46
N ILE A 124 7.58 -4.77 4.78
CA ILE A 124 7.11 -3.74 3.85
C ILE A 124 8.00 -3.65 2.60
N ARG A 125 9.33 -3.66 2.79
CA ARG A 125 10.30 -3.49 1.70
C ARG A 125 10.33 -4.70 0.78
N SER A 126 10.22 -5.91 1.34
CA SER A 126 10.05 -7.15 0.54
C SER A 126 8.79 -7.12 -0.31
N ALA A 127 7.67 -6.59 0.21
CA ALA A 127 6.44 -6.47 -0.56
C ALA A 127 6.55 -5.45 -1.71
N GLU A 128 7.20 -4.29 -1.47
CA GLU A 128 7.51 -3.32 -2.52
C GLU A 128 8.39 -3.94 -3.62
N LEU A 129 9.44 -4.66 -3.23
CA LEU A 129 10.35 -5.33 -4.17
C LEU A 129 9.65 -6.42 -5.00
N THR A 130 8.73 -7.17 -4.40
CA THR A 130 8.03 -8.29 -5.06
C THR A 130 7.30 -7.84 -6.34
N LYS A 131 6.75 -6.62 -6.36
CA LYS A 131 6.08 -6.10 -7.56
C LYS A 131 7.06 -5.85 -8.71
N TYR A 132 8.22 -5.26 -8.41
CA TYR A 132 9.26 -5.02 -9.41
C TYR A 132 9.86 -6.33 -9.92
N ALA A 133 10.13 -7.28 -9.03
CA ALA A 133 10.66 -8.58 -9.40
C ALA A 133 9.68 -9.43 -10.23
N ALA A 134 8.37 -9.23 -10.07
CA ALA A 134 7.35 -9.93 -10.86
C ALA A 134 7.13 -9.34 -12.26
N ASN A 135 7.50 -8.08 -12.47
CA ASN A 135 7.34 -7.36 -13.73
C ASN A 135 8.62 -7.34 -14.59
N ALA A 136 9.79 -7.61 -13.99
CA ALA A 136 11.09 -7.68 -14.66
C ALA A 136 11.32 -9.07 -15.29
#